data_AF-A0A4D6EJ36-F1
#
_entry.id   AF-A0A4D6EJ36-F1
#
_cell.length_a   1.000
_cell.length_b   1.000
_cell.length_c   1.000
_cell.angle_alpha   90.00
_cell.angle_beta   90.00
_cell.angle_gamma   90.00
#
_symmetry.space_group_name_H-M   'P 1'
#
loop_
_entity.id
_entity.type
_entity.pdbx_description
1 polymer ?
#
loop_
_entity_poly.entity_id
_entity_poly.type
_entity_poly.pdbx_seq_one_letter_code
_entity_poly.pdbx_strand_id
1 'polypeptide(L)'
;VVFLFFGLMISPEQNFAVSDYWRWMVVHMWVEVTFEVFTTVIVGYMLVQMGLISRMMCERVIFLAVMMFLVTATLGISHNFYWIAKP
;
A
#
# COMPACT_ATOMS: atom_id res chain seq x y z
N VAL A 1 4.79 3.32 -7.03
CA VAL A 1 4.42 4.18 -8.18
C VAL A 1 3.41 3.51 -9.12
N VAL A 2 3.58 2.24 -9.50
CA VAL A 2 2.64 1.53 -10.41
C VAL A 2 1.16 1.67 -9.99
N PHE A 3 0.86 1.53 -8.69
CA PHE A 3 -0.51 1.66 -8.18
C PHE A 3 -1.18 3.02 -8.42
N LEU A 4 -0.41 4.10 -8.65
CA LEU A 4 -0.98 5.43 -8.97
C LEU A 4 -1.79 5.38 -10.26
N PHE A 5 -1.36 4.56 -11.23
CA PHE A 5 -2.01 4.47 -12.53
C PHE A 5 -3.39 3.82 -12.48
N PHE A 6 -3.78 3.18 -11.37
CA PHE A 6 -5.17 2.75 -11.19
C PHE A 6 -6.16 3.93 -11.19
N GLY A 7 -5.71 5.14 -10.90
CA GLY A 7 -6.55 6.34 -11.00
C GLY A 7 -7.04 6.64 -12.41
N LEU A 8 -6.35 6.13 -13.44
CA LEU A 8 -6.78 6.27 -14.84
C LEU A 8 -8.06 5.47 -15.16
N MET A 9 -8.45 4.56 -14.27
CA MET A 9 -9.64 3.71 -14.43
C MET A 9 -10.92 4.33 -13.83
N ILE A 10 -10.83 5.57 -13.31
CA ILE A 10 -11.94 6.32 -12.73
C ILE A 10 -12.58 7.21 -13.81
N SER A 11 -13.90 7.10 -13.99
CA SER A 11 -14.68 7.93 -14.91
C SER A 11 -15.98 8.42 -14.26
N PRO A 12 -16.45 9.66 -14.58
CA PRO A 12 -17.75 10.16 -14.13
C PRO A 12 -18.94 9.29 -14.58
N GLU A 13 -18.82 8.62 -15.73
CA GLU A 13 -19.94 7.88 -16.33
C GLU A 13 -20.04 6.42 -15.87
N GLN A 14 -19.11 5.97 -15.02
CA GLN A 14 -19.10 4.63 -14.46
C GLN A 14 -20.04 4.51 -13.24
N ASN A 15 -20.49 3.29 -12.96
CA ASN A 15 -21.19 2.99 -11.72
C ASN A 15 -20.34 3.42 -10.51
N PHE A 16 -20.97 4.11 -9.55
CA PHE A 16 -20.28 4.66 -8.38
C PHE A 16 -19.44 3.61 -7.64
N ALA A 17 -19.96 2.41 -7.39
CA ALA A 17 -19.23 1.37 -6.66
C ALA A 17 -17.97 0.88 -7.41
N VAL A 18 -17.98 0.95 -8.75
CA VAL A 18 -16.81 0.63 -9.59
C VAL A 18 -15.80 1.78 -9.57
N SER A 19 -16.26 3.03 -9.71
CA SER A 19 -15.39 4.21 -9.61
C SER A 19 -14.74 4.33 -8.23
N ASP A 20 -15.50 4.06 -7.16
CA ASP A 20 -15.00 4.12 -5.78
C ASP A 20 -14.00 2.98 -5.49
N TYR A 21 -14.18 1.80 -6.09
CA TYR A 21 -13.18 0.73 -6.03
C TYR A 21 -11.81 1.17 -6.57
N TRP A 22 -11.78 1.79 -7.76
CA TRP A 22 -10.53 2.29 -8.34
C TRP A 22 -9.96 3.47 -7.55
N ARG A 23 -10.81 4.32 -6.96
CA ARG A 23 -10.38 5.36 -6.03
C ARG A 23 -9.63 4.77 -4.84
N TRP A 24 -10.16 3.72 -4.21
CA TRP A 24 -9.50 3.05 -3.10
C TRP A 24 -8.24 2.28 -3.52
N MET A 25 -8.14 1.82 -4.75
CA MET A 25 -6.87 1.28 -5.27
C MET A 25 -5.77 2.35 -5.27
N VAL A 26 -6.11 3.62 -5.53
CA VAL A 26 -5.14 4.72 -5.40
C VAL A 26 -4.91 5.08 -3.93
N VAL A 27 -5.96 5.24 -3.12
CA VAL A 27 -5.76 5.66 -1.72
C VAL A 27 -5.07 4.55 -0.91
N HIS A 28 -5.63 3.34 -0.89
CA HIS A 28 -5.14 2.27 -0.02
C HIS A 28 -3.89 1.59 -0.58
N MET A 29 -3.86 1.24 -1.86
CA MET A 29 -2.69 0.53 -2.42
C MET A 29 -1.58 1.50 -2.81
N TRP A 30 -1.91 2.64 -3.44
CA TRP A 30 -0.87 3.60 -3.79
C TRP A 30 -0.41 4.43 -2.58
N VAL A 31 -1.28 5.20 -1.91
CA VAL A 31 -0.82 6.06 -0.80
C VAL A 31 -0.32 5.20 0.36
N GLU A 32 -1.19 4.37 0.95
CA GLU A 32 -0.84 3.68 2.20
C GLU A 32 0.32 2.69 1.99
N VAL A 33 0.16 1.68 1.12
CA VAL A 33 1.18 0.63 0.96
C VAL A 33 2.49 1.14 0.35
N THR A 34 2.45 2.03 -0.66
CA THR A 34 3.71 2.50 -1.28
C THR A 34 4.51 3.34 -0.29
N PHE A 35 3.87 4.25 0.44
CA PHE A 35 4.58 5.08 1.41
C PHE A 35 4.99 4.30 2.65
N GLU A 36 4.22 3.31 3.08
CA GLU A 36 4.61 2.41 4.16
C GLU A 36 5.89 1.65 3.81
N VAL A 37 5.94 0.97 2.66
CA VAL A 37 7.14 0.27 2.18
C VAL A 37 8.33 1.24 2.02
N PHE A 38 8.11 2.38 1.38
CA PHE A 38 9.17 3.38 1.17
C PHE A 38 9.75 3.88 2.48
N THR A 39 8.90 4.23 3.45
CA THR A 39 9.32 4.72 4.75
C THR A 39 10.06 3.64 5.53
N THR A 40 9.57 2.40 5.53
CA THR A 40 10.24 1.26 6.18
C THR A 40 11.65 1.04 5.61
N VAL A 41 11.82 1.12 4.29
CA VAL A 41 13.13 0.97 3.65
C VAL A 41 14.06 2.13 3.98
N ILE A 42 13.59 3.39 3.92
CA ILE A 42 14.42 4.55 4.23
C ILE A 42 14.85 4.57 5.69
N VAL A 43 13.93 4.33 6.62
CA VAL A 43 14.24 4.28 8.05
C VAL A 43 15.22 3.13 8.31
N GLY A 44 14.96 1.95 7.76
CA GLY A 44 15.87 0.81 7.88
C GLY A 44 17.27 1.11 7.33
N TYR A 45 17.36 1.77 6.17
CA TYR A 45 18.63 2.22 5.59
C TYR A 45 19.36 3.20 6.51
N MET A 46 18.68 4.23 7.03
CA MET A 46 19.27 5.20 7.94
C MET A 46 19.79 4.54 9.23
N LEU A 47 19.04 3.59 9.80
CA LEU A 47 19.47 2.85 10.99
C LEU A 47 20.74 2.02 10.73
N VAL A 48 20.87 1.43 9.54
CA VAL A 48 22.10 0.74 9.13
C VAL A 48 23.26 1.72 8.97
N GLN A 49 23.04 2.89 8.35
CA GLN A 49 24.10 3.91 8.17
C GLN A 49 24.58 4.51 9.49
N MET A 50 23.70 4.65 10.49
CA MET A 50 24.07 5.10 11.83
C MET A 50 24.75 4.01 12.68
N GLY A 51 24.90 2.79 12.16
CA GLY A 51 25.49 1.66 12.88
C GLY A 51 24.62 1.11 14.01
N LEU A 52 23.33 1.47 14.06
CA LEU A 52 22.41 1.04 15.12
C LEU A 52 21.92 -0.39 14.92
N ILE A 53 21.86 -0.86 13.67
CA ILE A 53 21.44 -2.22 13.32
C ILE A 53 22.31 -2.81 12.21
N SER A 54 22.39 -4.15 12.15
CA SER A 54 23.11 -4.83 11.07
C SER A 54 22.29 -4.84 9.78
N ARG A 55 22.98 -4.77 8.63
CA ARG A 55 22.36 -4.89 7.31
C ARG A 55 21.51 -6.17 7.16
N MET A 56 22.03 -7.31 7.62
CA MET A 56 21.34 -8.60 7.55
C MET A 56 20.02 -8.59 8.33
N MET A 57 20.00 -7.99 9.52
CA MET A 57 18.77 -7.86 10.29
C MET A 57 17.77 -6.94 9.58
N CYS A 58 18.23 -5.79 9.10
CA CYS A 58 17.42 -4.80 8.39
C CYS A 58 16.72 -5.42 7.17
N GLU A 59 17.47 -6.10 6.30
CA GLU A 59 16.93 -6.74 5.10
C GLU A 59 15.85 -7.77 5.44
N ARG A 60 16.11 -8.66 6.41
CA ARG A 60 15.13 -9.69 6.83
C ARG A 60 13.82 -9.07 7.34
N VAL A 61 13.92 -8.03 8.16
CA VAL A 61 12.74 -7.35 8.71
C VAL A 61 11.98 -6.61 7.62
N ILE A 62 12.67 -5.92 6.71
CA ILE A 62 12.04 -5.24 5.57
C ILE A 62 11.29 -6.26 4.69
N PHE A 63 11.89 -7.40 4.36
CA PHE A 63 11.21 -8.43 3.56
C PHE A 63 9.96 -8.96 4.25
N LEU A 64 10.03 -9.25 5.56
CA LEU A 64 8.87 -9.68 6.33
C LEU A 64 7.78 -8.60 6.35
N ALA A 65 8.15 -7.35 6.62
CA ALA A 65 7.23 -6.21 6.66
C ALA A 65 6.52 -6.03 5.32
N VAL A 66 7.25 -6.01 4.20
CA VAL A 66 6.69 -5.87 2.85
C VAL A 66 5.71 -7.00 2.53
N MET A 67 6.05 -8.25 2.89
CA MET A 67 5.12 -9.38 2.71
C MET A 67 3.84 -9.19 3.53
N MET A 68 3.96 -8.78 4.79
CA MET A 68 2.80 -8.53 5.65
C MET A 68 1.95 -7.37 5.12
N PHE A 69 2.55 -6.22 4.79
CA PHE A 69 1.85 -5.06 4.24
C PHE A 69 1.06 -5.41 2.97
N LEU A 70 1.66 -6.15 2.04
CA LEU A 70 0.97 -6.54 0.80
C LEU A 70 -0.22 -7.46 1.09
N VAL A 71 -0.08 -8.45 1.97
CA VAL A 71 -1.18 -9.37 2.33
C VAL A 71 -2.30 -8.61 3.05
N THR A 72 -1.96 -7.83 4.07
CA THR A 72 -2.96 -7.15 4.90
C THR A 72 -3.63 -6.01 4.16
N ALA A 73 -2.93 -5.25 3.31
CA ALA A 73 -3.54 -4.15 2.57
C ALA A 73 -4.39 -4.64 1.40
N THR A 74 -3.97 -5.69 0.69
CA THR A 74 -4.77 -6.25 -0.42
C THR A 74 -6.13 -6.75 0.08
N LEU A 75 -6.17 -7.35 1.27
CA LEU A 75 -7.43 -7.74 1.92
C LEU A 75 -8.11 -6.55 2.61
N GLY A 76 -7.31 -5.71 3.27
CA GLY A 76 -7.74 -4.58 4.10
C GLY A 76 -8.48 -3.50 3.33
N ILE A 77 -8.15 -3.29 2.05
CA ILE A 77 -8.87 -2.36 1.17
C ILE A 77 -10.39 -2.59 1.19
N SER A 78 -10.82 -3.83 1.43
CA SER A 78 -12.23 -4.22 1.50
C SER A 78 -13.03 -3.52 2.59
N HIS A 79 -12.39 -3.00 3.64
CA HIS A 79 -13.08 -2.24 4.68
C HIS A 79 -13.74 -0.95 4.16
N ASN A 80 -13.31 -0.47 2.99
CA ASN A 80 -13.89 0.67 2.32
C ASN A 80 -15.13 0.30 1.49
N PHE A 81 -15.39 -0.98 1.31
CA PHE A 81 -16.50 -1.48 0.49
C PHE A 81 -17.73 -1.86 1.31
N TYR A 82 -17.67 -1.76 2.64
CA TYR A 82 -18.73 -2.21 3.54
C TYR A 82 -20.09 -1.55 3.28
N TRP A 83 -20.10 -0.31 2.81
CA TRP A 83 -21.33 0.49 2.69
C TRP A 83 -21.54 1.13 1.31
N ILE A 84 -20.89 0.59 0.26
CA ILE A 84 -20.99 1.13 -1.12
C ILE A 84 -21.99 0.38 -2.00
N ALA A 85 -22.91 -0.37 -1.39
CA ALA A 85 -23.91 -1.20 -2.10
C ALA A 85 -23.31 -2.27 -3.04
N LYS A 86 -22.07 -2.71 -2.78
CA LYS A 86 -21.54 -3.98 -3.29
C LYS A 86 -22.22 -5.14 -2.55
N PRO A 87 -22.44 -6.30 -3.20
CA PRO A 87 -22.88 -7.51 -2.50
C PRO A 87 -21.90 -7.94 -1.42
#